data_AF-M5AE71-F1
#
_entry.id   AF-M5AE71-F1
#
_cell.length_a   1.000
_cell.length_b   1.000
_cell.length_c   1.000
_cell.angle_alpha   90.00
_cell.angle_beta   90.00
_cell.angle_gamma   90.00
#
_symmetry.space_group_name_H-M   'P 1'
#
loop_
_entity.id
_entity.type
_entity.pdbx_description
1 polymer ?
#
loop_
_entity_poly.entity_id
_entity_poly.type
_entity_poly.pdbx_seq_one_letter_code
_entity_poly.pdbx_strand_id
1 'polypeptide(L)'
;MFTRGKSFYGHIALTFAIIETKREELRRMPSQLGITLKQVRLQQHLSQATVATGICAQSMLSAIENGKYTPNATLLMRLCQRLKISLDQLSLAENFTISDLEQINDRLAKLCNHHRYADLREFLLTDAVQARLTTDVQLAAYYYYLGITDFQLGHLTDAQQQFQLALASAPAQHRTDPLSRLCWMSLALIHASRQQANASEEAMTQAVTQLKTAPYEANLNSLFYLAAVSHLKLNQLTIAAQWLERGIDFATDHDSHYMLANDYHLLAVIASRSEQIDQQRTAQATEHVLTTLFHESIYDRLD
;
A
#
# COMPACT_ATOMS: atom_id res chain seq x y z
N MET A 1 19.33 42.94 20.93
CA MET A 1 18.55 42.33 19.84
C MET A 1 19.01 40.89 19.66
N PHE A 2 18.57 39.97 20.53
CA PHE A 2 19.00 38.57 20.56
C PHE A 2 17.77 37.66 20.66
N THR A 3 17.07 37.43 19.55
CA THR A 3 15.90 36.55 19.50
C THR A 3 15.72 35.94 18.10
N ARG A 4 16.72 35.20 17.60
CA ARG A 4 16.54 34.32 16.41
C ARG A 4 17.20 32.94 16.51
N GLY A 5 17.63 32.52 17.70
CA GLY A 5 18.24 31.19 17.91
C GLY A 5 17.28 30.08 18.40
N LYS A 6 16.11 30.41 18.96
CA LYS A 6 15.24 29.40 19.62
C LYS A 6 14.28 28.64 18.69
N SER A 7 14.00 29.14 17.49
CA SER A 7 13.04 28.52 16.57
C SER A 7 13.64 27.36 15.76
N PHE A 8 14.93 27.42 15.41
CA PHE A 8 15.60 26.37 14.64
C PHE A 8 15.84 25.09 15.45
N TYR A 9 16.28 25.23 16.71
CA TYR A 9 16.40 24.10 17.63
C TYR A 9 15.04 23.50 18.02
N GLY A 10 13.97 24.30 18.06
CA GLY A 10 12.61 23.81 18.27
C GLY A 10 12.11 22.93 17.11
N HIS A 11 12.40 23.29 15.86
CA HIS A 11 12.04 22.47 14.69
C HIS A 11 12.85 21.19 14.59
N ILE A 12 14.16 21.22 14.89
CA ILE A 12 14.99 20.00 14.93
C ILE A 12 14.55 19.08 16.05
N ALA A 13 14.25 19.62 17.25
CA ALA A 13 13.74 18.85 18.38
C ALA A 13 12.34 18.27 18.11
N LEU A 14 11.46 19.00 17.42
CA LEU A 14 10.15 18.49 17.01
C LEU A 14 10.28 17.39 15.96
N THR A 15 11.22 17.53 15.01
CA THR A 15 11.48 16.52 13.98
C THR A 15 12.10 15.26 14.60
N PHE A 16 13.04 15.40 15.54
CA PHE A 16 13.60 14.29 16.31
C PHE A 16 12.55 13.64 17.21
N ALA A 17 11.69 14.43 17.87
CA ALA A 17 10.58 13.90 18.66
C ALA A 17 9.58 13.14 17.79
N ILE A 18 9.25 13.63 16.58
CA ILE A 18 8.38 12.91 15.63
C ILE A 18 9.05 11.61 15.14
N ILE A 19 10.37 11.61 14.91
CA ILE A 19 11.15 10.42 14.53
C ILE A 19 11.22 9.41 15.68
N GLU A 20 11.44 9.86 16.92
CA GLU A 20 11.45 9.02 18.12
C GLU A 20 10.05 8.47 18.44
N THR A 21 9.02 9.31 18.35
CA THR A 21 7.60 8.91 18.53
C THR A 21 7.21 7.87 17.46
N LYS A 22 7.59 8.09 16.19
CA LYS A 22 7.40 7.08 15.14
C LYS A 22 8.21 5.81 15.36
N ARG A 23 9.44 5.90 15.89
CA ARG A 23 10.23 4.73 16.30
C ARG A 23 9.57 3.96 17.45
N GLU A 24 8.88 4.66 18.35
CA GLU A 24 8.13 4.08 19.46
C GLU A 24 6.78 3.48 19.03
N GLU A 25 6.10 4.08 18.05
CA GLU A 25 4.92 3.52 17.38
C GLU A 25 5.29 2.28 16.55
N LEU A 26 6.41 2.30 15.82
CA LEU A 26 7.02 1.12 15.19
C LEU A 26 7.42 0.02 16.21
N ARG A 27 7.77 0.39 17.45
CA ARG A 27 8.01 -0.58 18.54
C ARG A 27 6.73 -1.18 19.12
N ARG A 28 5.56 -0.55 18.92
CA ARG A 28 4.22 -1.04 19.35
C ARG A 28 3.50 -1.91 18.31
N MET A 29 4.19 -2.32 17.25
CA MET A 29 3.76 -3.36 16.29
C MET A 29 3.87 -4.88 16.68
N PRO A 30 3.92 -5.36 17.95
CA PRO A 30 4.13 -6.79 18.21
C PRO A 30 2.95 -7.76 18.01
N SER A 31 1.67 -7.40 18.17
CA SER A 31 0.60 -8.43 18.24
C SER A 31 0.05 -8.83 16.87
N GLN A 32 -0.34 -7.86 16.06
CA GLN A 32 -1.16 -8.10 14.89
C GLN A 32 -0.35 -8.59 13.67
N LEU A 33 0.90 -8.15 13.56
CA LEU A 33 1.86 -8.63 12.56
C LEU A 33 2.07 -10.14 12.67
N GLY A 34 2.35 -10.63 13.89
CA GLY A 34 2.61 -12.04 14.15
C GLY A 34 1.42 -12.93 13.79
N ILE A 35 0.22 -12.51 14.19
CA ILE A 35 -1.04 -13.21 13.90
C ILE A 35 -1.25 -13.29 12.37
N THR A 36 -1.04 -12.18 11.67
CA THR A 36 -1.24 -12.10 10.22
C THR A 36 -0.26 -13.02 9.47
N LEU A 37 1.03 -12.98 9.80
CA LEU A 37 2.04 -13.85 9.18
C LEU A 37 1.71 -15.34 9.42
N LYS A 38 1.26 -15.68 10.64
CA LYS A 38 0.83 -17.03 10.98
C LYS A 38 -0.37 -17.48 10.14
N GLN A 39 -1.37 -16.63 9.96
CA GLN A 39 -2.56 -16.93 9.16
C GLN A 39 -2.21 -17.16 7.70
N VAL A 40 -1.45 -16.26 7.07
CA VAL A 40 -1.02 -16.41 5.67
C VAL A 40 -0.23 -17.71 5.49
N ARG A 41 0.68 -18.02 6.42
CA ARG A 41 1.43 -19.28 6.40
C ARG A 41 0.50 -20.50 6.46
N LEU A 42 -0.50 -20.48 7.34
CA LEU A 42 -1.44 -21.58 7.52
C LEU A 42 -2.38 -21.75 6.31
N GLN A 43 -2.83 -20.65 5.70
CA GLN A 43 -3.60 -20.67 4.45
C GLN A 43 -2.83 -21.30 3.29
N GLN A 44 -1.50 -21.16 3.28
CA GLN A 44 -0.62 -21.80 2.29
C GLN A 44 -0.20 -23.22 2.69
N HIS A 45 -0.70 -23.75 3.81
CA HIS A 45 -0.35 -25.05 4.37
C HIS A 45 1.17 -25.25 4.61
N LEU A 46 1.89 -24.17 4.95
CA LEU A 46 3.33 -24.21 5.18
C LEU A 46 3.67 -24.39 6.67
N SER A 47 4.74 -25.15 6.97
CA SER A 47 5.27 -25.23 8.34
C SER A 47 6.13 -24.01 8.69
N GLN A 48 6.27 -23.70 9.99
CA GLN A 48 7.20 -22.64 10.43
C GLN A 48 8.64 -22.92 9.99
N ALA A 49 9.08 -24.19 10.01
CA ALA A 49 10.41 -24.57 9.55
C ALA A 49 10.60 -24.23 8.06
N THR A 50 9.59 -24.52 7.22
CA THR A 50 9.60 -24.24 5.79
C THR A 50 9.71 -22.74 5.50
N VAL A 51 8.96 -21.92 6.21
CA VAL A 51 9.01 -20.45 6.04
C VAL A 51 10.33 -19.88 6.58
N ALA A 52 10.80 -20.35 7.73
CA ALA A 52 12.00 -19.83 8.38
C ALA A 52 13.31 -20.22 7.65
N THR A 53 13.31 -21.32 6.88
CA THR A 53 14.53 -21.84 6.21
C THR A 53 15.25 -20.78 5.40
N GLY A 54 16.52 -20.53 5.72
CA GLY A 54 17.37 -19.53 5.06
C GLY A 54 17.04 -18.07 5.41
N ILE A 55 16.13 -17.82 6.36
CA ILE A 55 15.68 -16.50 6.79
C ILE A 55 15.98 -16.26 8.28
N CYS A 56 15.51 -17.16 9.15
CA CYS A 56 15.72 -17.12 10.59
C CYS A 56 15.58 -18.51 11.23
N ALA A 57 15.77 -18.62 12.55
CA ALA A 57 15.47 -19.85 13.27
C ALA A 57 13.94 -20.08 13.35
N GLN A 58 13.48 -21.34 13.29
CA GLN A 58 12.05 -21.66 13.43
C GLN A 58 11.47 -21.18 14.78
N SER A 59 12.26 -21.23 15.85
CA SER A 59 11.89 -20.66 17.15
C SER A 59 11.68 -19.14 17.12
N MET A 60 12.47 -18.42 16.32
CA MET A 60 12.32 -16.98 16.12
C MET A 60 11.03 -16.68 15.34
N LEU A 61 10.74 -17.40 14.25
CA LEU A 61 9.46 -17.25 13.56
C LEU A 61 8.27 -17.55 14.48
N SER A 62 8.38 -18.58 15.33
CA SER A 62 7.36 -18.86 16.34
C SER A 62 7.20 -17.73 17.36
N ALA A 63 8.29 -17.10 17.81
CA ALA A 63 8.22 -15.93 18.68
C ALA A 63 7.54 -14.73 18.00
N ILE A 64 7.83 -14.50 16.71
CA ILE A 64 7.16 -13.47 15.88
C ILE A 64 5.66 -13.75 15.80
N GLU A 65 5.28 -14.96 15.40
CA GLU A 65 3.88 -15.36 15.19
C GLU A 65 3.02 -15.30 16.45
N ASN A 66 3.65 -15.31 17.64
CA ASN A 66 2.97 -15.20 18.93
C ASN A 66 3.21 -13.83 19.60
N GLY A 67 3.71 -12.84 18.85
CA GLY A 67 3.93 -11.46 19.32
C GLY A 67 4.99 -11.29 20.40
N LYS A 68 5.86 -12.28 20.58
CA LYS A 68 6.97 -12.27 21.56
C LYS A 68 8.24 -11.63 21.00
N TYR A 69 8.33 -11.42 19.70
CA TYR A 69 9.49 -10.82 19.03
C TYR A 69 9.06 -9.99 17.83
N THR A 70 9.52 -8.73 17.78
CA THR A 70 9.28 -7.84 16.63
C THR A 70 10.43 -7.96 15.64
N PRO A 71 10.18 -8.42 14.39
CA PRO A 71 11.23 -8.52 13.38
C PRO A 71 11.68 -7.13 12.92
N ASN A 72 12.96 -6.99 12.54
CA ASN A 72 13.42 -5.80 11.81
C ASN A 72 12.89 -5.80 10.36
N ALA A 73 13.01 -4.66 9.68
CA ALA A 73 12.49 -4.48 8.32
C ALA A 73 13.01 -5.52 7.32
N THR A 74 14.31 -5.83 7.36
CA THR A 74 14.93 -6.82 6.45
C THR A 74 14.36 -8.23 6.68
N LEU A 75 14.23 -8.65 7.94
CA LEU A 75 13.66 -9.94 8.30
C LEU A 75 12.18 -10.02 7.87
N LEU A 76 11.41 -8.96 8.15
CA LEU A 76 10.00 -8.88 7.78
C LEU A 76 9.82 -8.96 6.26
N MET A 77 10.58 -8.19 5.48
CA MET A 77 10.53 -8.27 4.01
C MET A 77 10.80 -9.68 3.50
N ARG A 78 11.84 -10.37 4.03
CA ARG A 78 12.17 -11.74 3.62
C ARG A 78 11.04 -12.72 3.94
N LEU A 79 10.40 -12.58 5.12
CA LEU A 79 9.25 -13.40 5.50
C LEU A 79 8.05 -13.15 4.58
N CYS A 80 7.72 -11.88 4.31
CA CYS A 80 6.66 -11.51 3.38
C CYS A 80 6.92 -12.05 1.97
N GLN A 81 8.15 -11.94 1.46
CA GLN A 81 8.56 -12.49 0.17
C GLN A 81 8.41 -14.02 0.12
N ARG A 82 8.85 -14.74 1.17
CA ARG A 82 8.70 -16.20 1.27
C ARG A 82 7.23 -16.62 1.26
N LEU A 83 6.39 -15.85 1.94
CA LEU A 83 4.95 -16.04 1.97
C LEU A 83 4.25 -15.47 0.74
N LYS A 84 4.99 -15.00 -0.27
CA LYS A 84 4.46 -14.40 -1.51
C LYS A 84 3.45 -13.27 -1.23
N ILE A 85 3.60 -12.57 -0.12
CA ILE A 85 2.86 -11.35 0.19
C ILE A 85 3.47 -10.24 -0.68
N SER A 86 2.91 -10.05 -1.87
CA SER A 86 3.39 -9.03 -2.81
C SER A 86 2.62 -7.72 -2.67
N LEU A 87 3.26 -6.61 -3.05
CA LEU A 87 2.62 -5.29 -3.10
C LEU A 87 1.63 -5.15 -4.26
N ASP A 88 1.79 -5.97 -5.30
CA ASP A 88 1.15 -5.74 -6.60
C ASP A 88 -0.15 -6.55 -6.78
N GLN A 89 -0.48 -7.40 -5.80
CA GLN A 89 -1.61 -8.32 -5.88
C GLN A 89 -2.72 -7.90 -4.90
N LEU A 90 -3.35 -6.77 -5.19
CA LEU A 90 -4.61 -6.40 -4.54
C LEU A 90 -5.73 -7.22 -5.18
N SER A 91 -6.25 -8.19 -4.43
CA SER A 91 -7.54 -8.82 -4.72
C SER A 91 -8.52 -8.32 -3.68
N LEU A 92 -9.75 -8.01 -4.10
CA LEU A 92 -10.80 -7.63 -3.17
C LEU A 92 -11.09 -8.77 -2.17
N ALA A 93 -11.46 -8.41 -0.94
CA ALA A 93 -12.00 -9.34 0.03
C ALA A 93 -13.32 -9.94 -0.46
N GLU A 94 -14.15 -9.11 -1.08
CA GLU A 94 -15.39 -9.50 -1.74
C GLU A 94 -15.51 -8.80 -3.10
N ASN A 95 -15.81 -9.58 -4.15
CA ASN A 95 -15.93 -9.02 -5.49
C ASN A 95 -17.27 -8.31 -5.68
N PHE A 96 -17.25 -7.22 -6.45
CA PHE A 96 -18.47 -6.56 -6.88
C PHE A 96 -19.14 -7.36 -7.99
N THR A 97 -20.46 -7.52 -7.90
CA THR A 97 -21.23 -8.26 -8.91
C THR A 97 -21.47 -7.37 -10.13
N ILE A 98 -21.16 -7.88 -11.32
CA ILE A 98 -21.43 -7.18 -12.59
C ILE A 98 -22.62 -7.76 -13.35
N SER A 99 -23.15 -8.91 -12.92
CA SER A 99 -24.26 -9.59 -13.60
C SER A 99 -25.06 -10.45 -12.64
N ASP A 100 -26.35 -10.66 -12.93
CA ASP A 100 -27.17 -11.65 -12.22
C ASP A 100 -26.78 -13.11 -12.56
N LEU A 101 -25.93 -13.31 -13.57
CA LEU A 101 -25.40 -14.63 -13.90
C LEU A 101 -24.10 -14.92 -13.13
N GLU A 102 -24.18 -15.85 -12.18
CA GLU A 102 -23.04 -16.29 -11.36
C GLU A 102 -21.81 -16.69 -12.19
N GLN A 103 -22.01 -17.35 -13.34
CA GLN A 103 -20.93 -17.77 -14.23
C GLN A 103 -20.07 -16.60 -14.74
N ILE A 104 -20.67 -15.42 -14.95
CA ILE A 104 -19.95 -14.21 -15.39
C ILE A 104 -19.08 -13.69 -14.24
N ASN A 105 -19.65 -13.58 -13.04
CA ASN A 105 -18.93 -13.11 -11.86
C ASN A 105 -17.81 -14.08 -11.46
N ASP A 106 -18.05 -15.39 -11.54
CA ASP A 106 -17.05 -16.42 -11.29
C ASP A 106 -15.87 -16.33 -12.26
N ARG A 107 -16.17 -16.12 -13.55
CA ARG A 107 -15.12 -15.99 -14.56
C ARG A 107 -14.30 -14.73 -14.33
N LEU A 108 -14.95 -13.61 -14.03
CA LEU A 108 -14.31 -12.36 -13.65
C LEU A 108 -13.39 -12.56 -12.44
N ALA A 109 -13.91 -13.12 -11.34
CA ALA A 109 -13.18 -13.37 -10.12
C ALA A 109 -11.95 -14.26 -10.37
N LYS A 110 -12.10 -15.33 -11.16
CA LYS A 110 -10.98 -16.20 -11.56
C LYS A 110 -9.90 -15.42 -12.32
N LEU A 111 -10.27 -14.59 -13.29
CA LEU A 111 -9.30 -13.82 -14.07
C LEU A 111 -8.59 -12.76 -13.21
N CYS A 112 -9.32 -12.05 -12.35
CA CYS A 112 -8.77 -11.09 -11.37
C CYS A 112 -7.77 -11.75 -10.43
N ASN A 113 -8.18 -12.83 -9.76
CA ASN A 113 -7.35 -13.51 -8.74
C ASN A 113 -6.11 -14.19 -9.32
N HIS A 114 -6.10 -14.48 -10.63
CA HIS A 114 -4.94 -15.01 -11.34
C HIS A 114 -4.14 -13.93 -12.08
N HIS A 115 -4.47 -12.64 -11.87
CA HIS A 115 -3.82 -11.50 -12.52
C HIS A 115 -3.80 -11.58 -14.05
N ARG A 116 -4.81 -12.22 -14.64
CA ARG A 116 -4.99 -12.35 -16.09
C ARG A 116 -5.70 -11.13 -16.67
N TYR A 117 -5.09 -9.96 -16.50
CA TYR A 117 -5.73 -8.69 -16.84
C TYR A 117 -5.99 -8.51 -18.34
N ALA A 118 -5.11 -8.99 -19.21
CA ALA A 118 -5.35 -8.97 -20.66
C ALA A 118 -6.62 -9.77 -21.03
N ASP A 119 -6.72 -11.00 -20.55
CA ASP A 119 -7.89 -11.86 -20.79
C ASP A 119 -9.16 -11.30 -20.12
N LEU A 120 -9.02 -10.69 -18.94
CA LEU A 120 -10.13 -10.02 -18.26
C LEU A 120 -10.68 -8.87 -19.09
N ARG A 121 -9.80 -8.07 -19.70
CA ARG A 121 -10.19 -6.97 -20.57
C ARG A 121 -10.98 -7.48 -21.77
N GLU A 122 -10.46 -8.50 -22.45
CA GLU A 122 -11.14 -9.11 -23.60
C GLU A 122 -12.51 -9.67 -23.21
N PHE A 123 -12.59 -10.35 -22.06
CA PHE A 123 -13.84 -10.89 -21.53
C PHE A 123 -14.88 -9.81 -21.24
N LEU A 124 -14.49 -8.74 -20.53
CA LEU A 124 -15.37 -7.62 -20.18
C LEU A 124 -15.91 -6.90 -21.42
N LEU A 125 -15.11 -6.78 -22.48
CA LEU A 125 -15.49 -6.09 -23.71
C LEU A 125 -16.42 -6.91 -24.63
N THR A 126 -16.79 -8.14 -24.26
CA THR A 126 -17.72 -8.94 -25.07
C THR A 126 -19.17 -8.43 -24.97
N ASP A 127 -19.89 -8.49 -26.09
CA ASP A 127 -21.34 -8.16 -26.13
C ASP A 127 -22.15 -8.99 -25.12
N ALA A 128 -21.72 -10.24 -24.88
CA ALA A 128 -22.36 -11.13 -23.94
C ALA A 128 -22.31 -10.63 -22.48
N VAL A 129 -21.23 -9.94 -22.09
CA VAL A 129 -21.10 -9.33 -20.76
C VAL A 129 -21.86 -7.99 -20.73
N GLN A 130 -21.68 -7.14 -21.74
CA GLN A 130 -22.31 -5.81 -21.77
C GLN A 130 -23.84 -5.88 -21.80
N ALA A 131 -24.41 -6.87 -22.50
CA ALA A 131 -25.86 -7.11 -22.54
C ALA A 131 -26.45 -7.54 -21.18
N ARG A 132 -25.61 -7.81 -20.18
CA ARG A 132 -26.02 -8.24 -18.83
C ARG A 132 -25.88 -7.17 -17.76
N LEU A 133 -25.44 -5.96 -18.13
CA LEU A 133 -25.38 -4.80 -17.26
C LEU A 133 -26.78 -4.19 -17.17
N THR A 134 -27.61 -4.74 -16.27
CA THR A 134 -29.04 -4.37 -16.16
C THR A 134 -29.29 -3.26 -15.14
N THR A 135 -28.30 -2.92 -14.31
CA THR A 135 -28.41 -1.91 -13.26
C THR A 135 -27.23 -0.94 -13.25
N ASP A 136 -27.45 0.26 -12.72
CA ASP A 136 -26.42 1.29 -12.50
C ASP A 136 -25.29 0.79 -11.58
N VAL A 137 -25.61 -0.06 -10.59
CA VAL A 137 -24.63 -0.66 -9.68
C VAL A 137 -23.72 -1.65 -10.43
N GLN A 138 -24.31 -2.51 -11.27
CA GLN A 138 -23.54 -3.44 -12.10
C GLN A 138 -22.69 -2.69 -13.13
N LEU A 139 -23.21 -1.61 -13.71
CA LEU A 139 -22.49 -0.76 -14.65
C LEU A 139 -21.30 -0.06 -13.98
N ALA A 140 -21.47 0.46 -12.77
CA ALA A 140 -20.38 1.05 -11.99
C ALA A 140 -19.30 0.00 -11.66
N ALA A 141 -19.71 -1.21 -11.26
CA ALA A 141 -18.79 -2.31 -10.99
C ALA A 141 -18.02 -2.77 -12.24
N TYR A 142 -18.71 -2.84 -13.39
CA TYR A 142 -18.10 -3.13 -14.68
C TYR A 142 -16.99 -2.13 -15.02
N TYR A 143 -17.27 -0.83 -14.92
CA TYR A 143 -16.27 0.21 -15.18
C TYR A 143 -15.14 0.20 -14.15
N TYR A 144 -15.41 -0.12 -12.89
CA TYR A 144 -14.38 -0.33 -11.88
C TYR A 144 -13.40 -1.44 -12.31
N TYR A 145 -13.90 -2.60 -12.73
CA TYR A 145 -13.04 -3.71 -13.17
C TYR A 145 -12.28 -3.41 -14.46
N LEU A 146 -12.88 -2.71 -15.42
CA LEU A 146 -12.14 -2.20 -16.58
C LEU A 146 -11.03 -1.23 -16.15
N GLY A 147 -11.30 -0.32 -15.20
CA GLY A 147 -10.32 0.61 -14.68
C GLY A 147 -9.13 -0.07 -14.01
N ILE A 148 -9.39 -1.08 -13.16
CA ILE A 148 -8.32 -1.90 -12.56
C ILE A 148 -7.53 -2.61 -13.65
N THR A 149 -8.21 -3.16 -14.65
CA THR A 149 -7.58 -3.90 -15.75
C THR A 149 -6.67 -3.00 -16.59
N ASP A 150 -7.17 -1.85 -17.02
CA ASP A 150 -6.40 -0.87 -17.80
C ASP A 150 -5.22 -0.33 -16.98
N PHE A 151 -5.40 -0.10 -15.68
CA PHE A 151 -4.31 0.32 -14.80
C PHE A 151 -3.19 -0.71 -14.75
N GLN A 152 -3.53 -1.98 -14.56
CA GLN A 152 -2.57 -3.09 -14.47
C GLN A 152 -1.85 -3.37 -15.78
N LEU A 153 -2.49 -3.06 -16.92
CA LEU A 153 -1.88 -3.10 -18.24
C LEU A 153 -1.05 -1.85 -18.58
N GLY A 154 -1.02 -0.84 -17.69
CA GLY A 154 -0.27 0.40 -17.87
C GLY A 154 -1.01 1.47 -18.70
N HIS A 155 -2.27 1.23 -19.09
CA HIS A 155 -3.10 2.17 -19.82
C HIS A 155 -3.73 3.22 -18.88
N LEU A 156 -2.89 4.07 -18.26
CA LEU A 156 -3.32 4.97 -17.19
C LEU A 156 -4.40 5.98 -17.60
N THR A 157 -4.43 6.39 -18.86
CA THR A 157 -5.47 7.32 -19.37
C THR A 157 -6.82 6.62 -19.46
N ASP A 158 -6.85 5.43 -20.03
CA ASP A 158 -8.06 4.61 -20.11
C ASP A 158 -8.55 4.28 -18.71
N ALA A 159 -7.66 3.81 -17.82
CA ALA A 159 -7.98 3.51 -16.44
C ALA A 159 -8.65 4.68 -15.72
N GLN A 160 -8.11 5.90 -15.87
CA GLN A 160 -8.70 7.11 -15.29
C GLN A 160 -10.12 7.34 -15.83
N GLN A 161 -10.31 7.22 -17.14
CA GLN A 161 -11.63 7.37 -17.76
C GLN A 161 -12.62 6.33 -17.22
N GLN A 162 -12.21 5.06 -17.07
CA GLN A 162 -13.07 4.01 -16.55
C GLN A 162 -13.47 4.27 -15.09
N PHE A 163 -12.55 4.69 -14.22
CA PHE A 163 -12.92 5.05 -12.85
C PHE A 163 -13.87 6.25 -12.79
N GLN A 164 -13.71 7.23 -13.68
CA GLN A 164 -14.66 8.36 -13.79
C GLN A 164 -16.03 7.90 -14.26
N LEU A 165 -16.10 6.97 -15.23
CA LEU A 165 -17.36 6.37 -15.68
C LEU A 165 -18.03 5.53 -14.57
N ALA A 166 -17.24 4.80 -13.78
CA ALA A 166 -17.74 4.07 -12.62
C ALA A 166 -18.42 5.00 -11.62
N LEU A 167 -17.74 6.10 -11.26
CA LEU A 167 -18.27 7.13 -10.35
C LEU A 167 -19.51 7.84 -10.91
N ALA A 168 -19.54 8.09 -12.22
CA ALA A 168 -20.68 8.74 -12.88
C ALA A 168 -21.90 7.81 -13.00
N SER A 169 -21.67 6.50 -13.10
CA SER A 169 -22.73 5.49 -13.20
C SER A 169 -23.30 5.08 -11.84
N ALA A 170 -22.56 5.30 -10.75
CA ALA A 170 -23.01 4.94 -9.41
C ALA A 170 -24.25 5.76 -9.00
N PRO A 171 -25.30 5.14 -8.45
CA PRO A 171 -26.47 5.88 -7.98
C PRO A 171 -26.09 6.89 -6.88
N ALA A 172 -26.83 8.00 -6.76
CA ALA A 172 -26.47 9.09 -5.85
C ALA A 172 -26.27 8.66 -4.38
N GLN A 173 -27.05 7.68 -3.93
CA GLN A 173 -26.97 7.08 -2.58
C GLN A 173 -25.73 6.19 -2.36
N HIS A 174 -25.05 5.78 -3.44
CA HIS A 174 -23.87 4.91 -3.41
C HIS A 174 -22.54 5.67 -3.49
N ARG A 175 -22.53 7.00 -3.51
CA ARG A 175 -21.30 7.82 -3.63
C ARG A 175 -20.25 7.55 -2.54
N THR A 176 -20.65 6.95 -1.42
CA THR A 176 -19.81 6.65 -0.27
C THR A 176 -19.71 5.15 0.02
N ASP A 177 -20.11 4.29 -0.91
CA ASP A 177 -19.92 2.84 -0.82
C ASP A 177 -18.46 2.43 -1.11
N PRO A 178 -18.04 1.19 -0.80
CA PRO A 178 -16.65 0.79 -0.99
C PRO A 178 -16.18 0.89 -2.44
N LEU A 179 -17.05 0.59 -3.42
CA LEU A 179 -16.70 0.66 -4.84
C LEU A 179 -16.33 2.09 -5.24
N SER A 180 -17.18 3.06 -4.92
CA SER A 180 -16.95 4.47 -5.22
C SER A 180 -15.70 5.00 -4.53
N ARG A 181 -15.46 4.59 -3.28
CA ARG A 181 -14.24 4.96 -2.54
C ARG A 181 -12.98 4.37 -3.17
N LEU A 182 -13.04 3.12 -3.62
CA LEU A 182 -11.93 2.47 -4.31
C LEU A 182 -11.66 3.12 -5.68
N CYS A 183 -12.69 3.55 -6.42
CA CYS A 183 -12.54 4.34 -7.64
C CYS A 183 -11.79 5.65 -7.35
N TRP A 184 -12.23 6.42 -6.35
CA TRP A 184 -11.55 7.65 -5.94
C TRP A 184 -10.10 7.41 -5.51
N MET A 185 -9.84 6.36 -4.74
CA MET A 185 -8.49 6.04 -4.30
C MET A 185 -7.59 5.56 -5.46
N SER A 186 -8.17 4.89 -6.45
CA SER A 186 -7.47 4.49 -7.67
C SER A 186 -7.14 5.71 -8.56
N LEU A 187 -8.04 6.69 -8.64
CA LEU A 187 -7.76 7.98 -9.29
C LEU A 187 -6.63 8.73 -8.56
N ALA A 188 -6.61 8.72 -7.23
CA ALA A 188 -5.52 9.31 -6.46
C ALA A 188 -4.17 8.66 -6.82
N LEU A 189 -4.11 7.34 -6.91
CA LEU A 189 -2.91 6.61 -7.32
C LEU A 189 -2.46 6.96 -8.75
N ILE A 190 -3.39 7.12 -9.69
CA ILE A 190 -3.07 7.56 -11.05
C ILE A 190 -2.48 8.98 -11.04
N HIS A 191 -3.11 9.91 -10.32
CA HIS A 191 -2.60 11.28 -10.18
C HIS A 191 -1.21 11.31 -9.53
N ALA A 192 -1.01 10.56 -8.46
CA ALA A 192 0.28 10.41 -7.80
C ALA A 192 1.35 9.83 -8.73
N SER A 193 1.00 8.84 -9.55
CA SER A 193 1.90 8.25 -10.55
C SER A 193 2.33 9.27 -11.62
N ARG A 194 1.53 10.31 -11.85
CA ARG A 194 1.84 11.45 -12.72
C ARG A 194 2.42 12.67 -11.98
N GLN A 195 2.82 12.51 -10.72
CA GLN A 195 3.35 13.58 -9.86
C GLN A 195 2.36 14.74 -9.61
N GLN A 196 1.05 14.49 -9.73
CA GLN A 196 -0.01 15.48 -9.52
C GLN A 196 -0.49 15.43 -8.06
N ALA A 197 0.33 15.92 -7.13
CA ALA A 197 0.07 15.79 -5.69
C ALA A 197 -1.28 16.37 -5.25
N ASN A 198 -1.66 17.56 -5.73
CA ASN A 198 -2.92 18.20 -5.32
C ASN A 198 -4.16 17.40 -5.78
N ALA A 199 -4.17 16.92 -7.03
CA ALA A 199 -5.27 16.11 -7.55
C ALA A 199 -5.35 14.75 -6.85
N SER A 200 -4.20 14.17 -6.48
CA SER A 200 -4.14 12.96 -5.67
C SER A 200 -4.80 13.17 -4.31
N GLU A 201 -4.47 14.25 -3.61
CA GLU A 201 -5.02 14.56 -2.28
C GLU A 201 -6.52 14.85 -2.33
N GLU A 202 -6.99 15.55 -3.37
CA GLU A 202 -8.42 15.80 -3.57
C GLU A 202 -9.20 14.49 -3.76
N ALA A 203 -8.70 13.59 -4.60
CA ALA A 203 -9.30 12.28 -4.81
C ALA A 203 -9.28 11.41 -3.54
N MET A 204 -8.18 11.42 -2.76
CA MET A 204 -8.11 10.74 -1.46
C MET A 204 -9.16 11.30 -0.48
N THR A 205 -9.33 12.62 -0.45
CA THR A 205 -10.32 13.29 0.41
C THR A 205 -11.73 12.81 0.08
N GLN A 206 -12.08 12.70 -1.21
CA GLN A 206 -13.36 12.12 -1.62
C GLN A 206 -13.47 10.66 -1.15
N ALA A 207 -12.43 9.84 -1.34
CA ALA A 207 -12.43 8.43 -0.97
C ALA A 207 -12.66 8.18 0.53
N VAL A 208 -12.19 9.06 1.41
CA VAL A 208 -12.33 8.88 2.88
C VAL A 208 -13.42 9.74 3.52
N THR A 209 -14.19 10.48 2.71
CA THR A 209 -15.30 11.31 3.19
C THR A 209 -16.32 10.45 3.94
N GLN A 210 -16.66 10.82 5.19
CA GLN A 210 -17.59 10.10 6.06
C GLN A 210 -17.22 8.61 6.32
N LEU A 211 -15.95 8.22 6.13
CA LEU A 211 -15.53 6.82 6.32
C LEU A 211 -15.75 6.33 7.76
N LYS A 212 -15.54 7.19 8.76
CA LYS A 212 -15.70 6.84 10.19
C LYS A 212 -17.12 6.42 10.57
N THR A 213 -18.12 6.83 9.81
CA THR A 213 -19.54 6.54 10.08
C THR A 213 -20.13 5.56 9.07
N ALA A 214 -19.33 5.09 8.11
CA ALA A 214 -19.76 4.11 7.12
C ALA A 214 -19.86 2.71 7.76
N PRO A 215 -20.78 1.85 7.31
CA PRO A 215 -20.76 0.45 7.69
C PRO A 215 -19.45 -0.19 7.26
N TYR A 216 -18.92 -1.08 8.10
CA TYR A 216 -17.67 -1.75 7.81
C TYR A 216 -17.84 -2.79 6.69
N GLU A 217 -16.94 -2.74 5.71
CA GLU A 217 -16.75 -3.76 4.69
C GLU A 217 -15.25 -3.99 4.53
N ALA A 218 -14.82 -5.24 4.41
CA ALA A 218 -13.40 -5.59 4.42
C ALA A 218 -12.60 -4.86 3.31
N ASN A 219 -13.20 -4.66 2.14
CA ASN A 219 -12.61 -3.91 1.03
C ASN A 219 -12.17 -2.49 1.39
N LEU A 220 -12.76 -1.87 2.43
CA LEU A 220 -12.37 -0.53 2.89
C LEU A 220 -10.93 -0.49 3.42
N ASN A 221 -10.37 -1.61 3.89
CA ASN A 221 -8.97 -1.68 4.33
C ASN A 221 -8.01 -1.33 3.16
N SER A 222 -8.39 -1.64 1.91
CA SER A 222 -7.55 -1.35 0.74
C SER A 222 -7.37 0.15 0.47
N LEU A 223 -8.23 1.01 1.01
CA LEU A 223 -8.10 2.47 0.85
C LEU A 223 -6.80 2.99 1.44
N PHE A 224 -6.44 2.51 2.64
CA PHE A 224 -5.25 2.95 3.37
C PHE A 224 -3.97 2.52 2.66
N TYR A 225 -3.95 1.28 2.17
CA TYR A 225 -2.85 0.77 1.37
C TYR A 225 -2.65 1.57 0.07
N LEU A 226 -3.72 1.79 -0.70
CA LEU A 226 -3.66 2.55 -1.94
C LEU A 226 -3.23 4.00 -1.70
N ALA A 227 -3.69 4.62 -0.60
CA ALA A 227 -3.23 5.95 -0.20
C ALA A 227 -1.73 5.96 0.08
N ALA A 228 -1.22 4.97 0.83
CA ALA A 228 0.20 4.83 1.12
C ALA A 228 1.04 4.63 -0.16
N VAL A 229 0.59 3.78 -1.09
CA VAL A 229 1.26 3.59 -2.38
C VAL A 229 1.29 4.89 -3.18
N SER A 230 0.21 5.67 -3.16
CA SER A 230 0.15 6.98 -3.81
C SER A 230 1.18 7.95 -3.22
N HIS A 231 1.26 8.07 -1.89
CA HIS A 231 2.28 8.89 -1.24
C HIS A 231 3.70 8.38 -1.49
N LEU A 232 3.91 7.06 -1.63
CA LEU A 232 5.20 6.52 -2.07
C LEU A 232 5.58 6.95 -3.49
N LYS A 233 4.63 7.02 -4.43
CA LYS A 233 4.87 7.55 -5.78
C LYS A 233 5.27 9.03 -5.76
N LEU A 234 4.80 9.77 -4.75
CA LEU A 234 5.17 11.16 -4.48
C LEU A 234 6.43 11.31 -3.60
N ASN A 235 7.14 10.21 -3.30
CA ASN A 235 8.31 10.16 -2.43
C ASN A 235 8.06 10.67 -0.98
N GLN A 236 6.83 10.57 -0.49
CA GLN A 236 6.41 11.02 0.84
C GLN A 236 6.37 9.83 1.83
N LEU A 237 7.54 9.26 2.12
CA LEU A 237 7.69 8.04 2.93
C LEU A 237 7.00 8.14 4.31
N THR A 238 7.15 9.28 4.98
CA THR A 238 6.55 9.57 6.30
C THR A 238 5.02 9.52 6.26
N ILE A 239 4.41 10.08 5.22
CA ILE A 239 2.95 10.13 5.09
C ILE A 239 2.43 8.75 4.67
N ALA A 240 3.15 8.05 3.79
CA ALA A 240 2.82 6.68 3.41
C ALA A 240 2.76 5.74 4.64
N ALA A 241 3.76 5.83 5.53
CA ALA A 241 3.76 5.03 6.76
C ALA A 241 2.56 5.35 7.67
N GLN A 242 2.17 6.61 7.80
CA GLN A 242 1.00 7.01 8.60
C GLN A 242 -0.31 6.46 8.04
N TRP A 243 -0.46 6.39 6.72
CA TRP A 243 -1.61 5.75 6.10
C TRP A 243 -1.66 4.26 6.38
N LEU A 244 -0.52 3.57 6.37
CA LEU A 244 -0.45 2.14 6.69
C LEU A 244 -0.77 1.88 8.16
N GLU A 245 -0.24 2.69 9.07
CA GLU A 245 -0.57 2.61 10.51
C GLU A 245 -2.08 2.79 10.73
N ARG A 246 -2.69 3.78 10.09
CA ARG A 246 -4.15 3.97 10.12
C ARG A 246 -4.92 2.80 9.52
N GLY A 247 -4.40 2.15 8.49
CA GLY A 247 -4.99 0.96 7.87
C GLY A 247 -4.96 -0.25 8.79
N ILE A 248 -3.84 -0.43 9.51
CA ILE A 248 -3.68 -1.48 10.52
C ILE A 248 -4.66 -1.25 11.68
N ASP A 249 -4.75 -0.03 12.19
CA ASP A 249 -5.70 0.33 13.24
C ASP A 249 -7.14 0.08 12.77
N PHE A 250 -7.49 0.55 11.57
CA PHE A 250 -8.83 0.37 11.01
C PHE A 250 -9.20 -1.09 10.82
N ALA A 251 -8.29 -1.94 10.31
CA ALA A 251 -8.54 -3.36 10.19
C ALA A 251 -8.67 -4.04 11.56
N THR A 252 -7.84 -3.64 12.53
CA THR A 252 -7.84 -4.21 13.90
C THR A 252 -9.11 -3.84 14.67
N ASP A 253 -9.56 -2.59 14.57
CA ASP A 253 -10.80 -2.10 15.21
C ASP A 253 -12.06 -2.85 14.73
N HIS A 254 -11.97 -3.51 13.58
CA HIS A 254 -13.05 -4.29 12.97
C HIS A 254 -12.77 -5.79 12.91
N ASP A 255 -11.82 -6.29 13.70
CA ASP A 255 -11.42 -7.71 13.77
C ASP A 255 -11.06 -8.34 12.40
N SER A 256 -10.57 -7.51 11.48
CA SER A 256 -10.24 -7.91 10.12
C SER A 256 -8.75 -8.16 9.94
N HIS A 257 -8.44 -9.16 9.13
CA HIS A 257 -7.07 -9.50 8.77
C HIS A 257 -6.73 -9.19 7.31
N TYR A 258 -7.74 -8.76 6.54
CA TYR A 258 -7.57 -8.38 5.16
C TYR A 258 -6.70 -7.13 5.05
N MET A 259 -5.76 -7.10 4.10
CA MET A 259 -4.73 -6.08 3.85
C MET A 259 -3.58 -5.96 4.86
N LEU A 260 -3.70 -6.48 6.09
CA LEU A 260 -2.64 -6.33 7.10
C LEU A 260 -1.27 -6.82 6.63
N ALA A 261 -1.24 -7.95 5.93
CA ALA A 261 0.00 -8.52 5.41
C ALA A 261 0.67 -7.56 4.41
N ASN A 262 -0.13 -6.97 3.53
CA ASN A 262 0.31 -6.00 2.53
C ASN A 262 0.79 -4.71 3.20
N ASP A 263 0.07 -4.21 4.20
CA ASP A 263 0.43 -3.00 4.95
C ASP A 263 1.76 -3.17 5.68
N TYR A 264 1.94 -4.28 6.41
CA TYR A 264 3.20 -4.59 7.08
C TYR A 264 4.35 -4.80 6.10
N HIS A 265 4.11 -5.45 4.97
CA HIS A 265 5.13 -5.59 3.94
C HIS A 265 5.56 -4.22 3.40
N LEU A 266 4.61 -3.33 3.12
CA LEU A 266 4.90 -2.00 2.60
C LEU A 266 5.62 -1.11 3.63
N LEU A 267 5.24 -1.21 4.91
CA LEU A 267 5.98 -0.57 6.01
C LEU A 267 7.43 -1.05 6.07
N ALA A 268 7.68 -2.35 5.89
CA ALA A 268 9.02 -2.91 5.86
C ALA A 268 9.84 -2.36 4.69
N VAL A 269 9.21 -2.23 3.51
CA VAL A 269 9.83 -1.60 2.33
C VAL A 269 10.15 -0.11 2.60
N ILE A 270 9.24 0.64 3.21
CA ILE A 270 9.45 2.05 3.57
C ILE A 270 10.60 2.21 4.59
N ALA A 271 10.64 1.35 5.61
CA ALA A 271 11.68 1.36 6.62
C ALA A 271 13.05 1.06 6.00
N SER A 272 13.15 0.04 5.15
CA SER A 272 14.39 -0.31 4.46
C SER A 272 14.88 0.82 3.53
N ARG A 273 13.97 1.53 2.84
CA ARG A 273 14.34 2.69 2.01
C ARG A 273 14.83 3.85 2.85
N SER A 274 14.16 4.13 3.98
CA SER A 274 14.58 5.20 4.90
C SER A 274 15.98 4.95 5.45
N GLU A 275 16.28 3.72 5.88
CA GLU A 275 17.62 3.33 6.36
C GLU A 275 18.71 3.53 5.29
N GLN A 276 18.44 3.15 4.03
CA GLN A 276 19.39 3.36 2.93
C GLN A 276 19.65 4.83 2.65
N ILE A 277 18.60 5.67 2.70
CA ILE A 277 18.73 7.11 2.51
C ILE A 277 19.56 7.73 3.64
N ASP A 278 19.36 7.30 4.89
CA ASP A 278 20.13 7.80 6.02
C ASP A 278 21.60 7.37 5.93
N GLN A 279 21.87 6.12 5.52
CA GLN A 279 23.23 5.64 5.24
C GLN A 279 23.89 6.42 4.09
N GLN A 280 23.17 6.67 3.00
CA GLN A 280 23.67 7.43 1.85
C GLN A 280 23.96 8.89 2.24
N ARG A 281 23.08 9.55 2.99
CA ARG A 281 23.34 10.90 3.51
C ARG A 281 24.55 10.93 4.45
N THR A 282 24.71 9.92 5.30
CA THR A 282 25.88 9.79 6.18
C THR A 282 27.16 9.57 5.38
N ALA A 283 27.13 8.73 4.35
CA ALA A 283 28.25 8.50 3.45
C ALA A 283 28.60 9.77 2.65
N GLN A 284 27.61 10.48 2.09
CA GLN A 284 27.79 11.74 1.39
C GLN A 284 28.30 12.87 2.29
N ALA A 285 27.83 12.94 3.55
CA ALA A 285 28.36 13.87 4.53
C ALA A 285 29.83 13.54 4.88
N THR A 286 30.22 12.27 4.87
CA THR A 286 31.60 11.84 5.09
C THR A 286 32.49 12.12 3.86
N GLU A 287 31.95 11.96 2.65
CA GLU A 287 32.63 12.22 1.37
C GLU A 287 32.86 13.72 1.12
N HIS A 288 31.88 14.57 1.49
CA HIS A 288 32.02 16.03 1.38
C HIS A 288 33.00 16.61 2.41
N VAL A 289 33.07 16.02 3.61
CA VAL A 289 34.08 16.38 4.62
C VAL A 289 35.47 15.96 4.16
N LEU A 290 35.65 14.77 3.57
CA LEU A 290 36.94 14.31 3.06
C LEU A 290 37.44 15.10 1.84
N THR A 291 36.56 15.56 0.95
CA THR A 291 36.96 16.43 -0.18
C THR A 291 37.19 17.89 0.21
N THR A 292 36.61 18.36 1.33
CA THR A 292 36.79 19.73 1.80
C THR A 292 37.94 19.88 2.80
N LEU A 293 38.23 18.85 3.63
CA LEU A 293 39.35 18.85 4.57
C LEU A 293 40.69 18.48 3.94
N PHE A 294 40.70 17.69 2.87
CA PHE A 294 41.92 17.44 2.09
C PHE A 294 41.90 18.31 0.83
N HIS A 295 42.27 19.59 1.00
CA HIS A 295 42.99 20.31 -0.04
C HIS A 295 44.39 19.69 -0.23
N GLU A 296 44.47 18.39 -0.48
CA GLU A 296 45.69 17.76 -0.96
C GLU A 296 45.65 17.80 -2.48
N SER A 297 46.46 18.71 -3.02
CA SER A 297 46.98 18.62 -4.37
C SER A 297 47.32 17.17 -4.70
N ILE A 298 46.82 16.70 -5.84
CA ILE A 298 47.36 15.52 -6.52
C ILE A 298 48.86 15.76 -6.67
N TYR A 299 49.67 15.23 -5.75
CA TYR A 299 51.12 15.31 -5.85
C TYR A 299 51.58 14.09 -6.64
N ASP A 300 51.96 14.41 -7.88
CA ASP A 300 52.91 13.78 -8.80
C ASP A 300 53.37 12.34 -8.57
N ARG A 301 53.23 11.56 -9.66
CA ARG A 301 54.13 10.46 -9.99
C ARG A 301 55.57 10.96 -9.96
N LEU A 302 56.45 10.27 -9.25
CA LEU A 302 57.85 10.15 -9.62
C LEU A 302 58.34 8.75 -9.25
N ASP A 303 59.16 8.22 -10.15
CA ASP A 303 59.96 6.99 -10.04
C ASP A 303 60.81 6.93 -8.76
#